data_AF-A0A924CN48-F1
#
_entry.id   AF-A0A924CN48-F1
#
_cell.length_a   1.000
_cell.length_b   1.000
_cell.length_c   1.000
_cell.angle_alpha   90.00
_cell.angle_beta   90.00
_cell.angle_gamma   90.00
#
_symmetry.space_group_name_H-M   'P 1'
#
loop_
_entity.id
_entity.type
_entity.pdbx_description
1 polymer ?
#
loop_
_entity_poly.entity_id
_entity_poly.type
_entity_poly.pdbx_seq_one_letter_code
_entity_poly.pdbx_strand_id
1 'polypeptide(L)'
;MITPLCGDGMAMALRSAELAVPFAIGFLKGKYSEVEFKRGYESAWNREFWLRLRVGKLMHQAFIQPSLADIGVGLCDRLPNLGAWIIQSTRGRAMA
;
A
#
# COMPACT_ATOMS: atom_id res chain seq x y z
N MET A 1 -3.95 -7.04 9.77
CA MET A 1 -4.98 -5.98 9.90
C MET A 1 -4.53 -4.82 9.02
N ILE A 2 -5.23 -4.55 7.92
CA ILE A 2 -4.89 -3.49 6.96
C ILE A 2 -5.65 -2.24 7.40
N THR A 3 -4.95 -1.17 7.72
CA THR A 3 -5.55 0.07 8.24
C THR A 3 -6.29 0.84 7.14
N PRO A 4 -7.37 1.59 7.46
CA PRO A 4 -8.36 2.08 6.47
C PRO A 4 -7.88 3.24 5.58
N LEU A 5 -6.62 3.67 5.71
CA LEU A 5 -6.12 4.92 5.13
C LEU A 5 -5.18 4.72 3.92
N CYS A 6 -5.11 3.52 3.33
CA CYS A 6 -4.17 3.19 2.25
C CYS A 6 -4.80 2.81 0.90
N GLY A 7 -6.13 2.92 0.75
CA GLY A 7 -6.81 2.33 -0.40
C GLY A 7 -7.01 0.83 -0.19
N ASP A 8 -8.26 0.41 -0.34
CA ASP A 8 -8.88 -0.70 0.36
C ASP A 8 -8.11 -2.04 0.27
N GLY A 9 -8.01 -2.76 1.39
CA GLY A 9 -7.48 -4.14 1.41
C GLY A 9 -8.19 -5.04 0.39
N MET A 10 -9.43 -4.70 0.03
CA MET A 10 -10.20 -5.30 -1.05
C MET A 10 -9.56 -5.11 -2.44
N ALA A 11 -9.08 -3.91 -2.77
CA ALA A 11 -8.39 -3.65 -4.03
C ALA A 11 -7.05 -4.39 -4.10
N MET A 12 -6.32 -4.48 -2.98
CA MET A 12 -5.11 -5.30 -2.92
C MET A 12 -5.42 -6.79 -3.09
N ALA A 13 -6.51 -7.30 -2.52
CA ALA A 13 -6.93 -8.68 -2.68
C ALA A 13 -7.25 -9.01 -4.15
N LEU A 14 -8.00 -8.13 -4.83
CA LEU A 14 -8.28 -8.26 -6.26
C LEU A 14 -6.98 -8.23 -7.08
N ARG A 15 -6.10 -7.26 -6.81
CA ARG A 15 -4.82 -7.16 -7.51
C ARG A 15 -3.91 -8.37 -7.25
N SER A 16 -3.93 -8.90 -6.02
CA SER A 16 -3.21 -10.12 -5.65
C SER A 16 -3.71 -11.33 -6.44
N ALA A 17 -5.02 -11.44 -6.64
CA ALA A 17 -5.60 -12.48 -7.49
C ALA A 17 -5.15 -12.35 -8.95
N GLU A 18 -5.16 -11.14 -9.51
CA GLU A 18 -4.66 -10.87 -10.87
C GLU A 18 -3.19 -11.27 -11.04
N LEU A 19 -2.34 -10.96 -10.05
CA LEU A 19 -0.92 -11.33 -10.06
C LEU A 19 -0.71 -12.86 -10.06
N ALA A 20 -1.63 -13.63 -9.46
CA ALA A 20 -1.54 -15.08 -9.42
C ALA A 20 -1.91 -15.76 -10.75
N VAL A 21 -2.79 -15.14 -11.55
CA VAL A 21 -3.33 -15.69 -12.81
C VAL A 21 -2.24 -16.23 -13.76
N PRO A 22 -1.19 -15.47 -14.14
CA PRO A 22 -0.18 -15.97 -15.09
C PRO A 22 0.57 -17.19 -14.55
N PHE A 23 0.88 -17.21 -13.26
CA PHE A 23 1.56 -18.35 -12.63
C PHE A 23 0.63 -19.57 -12.52
N ALA A 24 -0.64 -19.36 -12.15
CA ALA A 24 -1.63 -20.42 -12.06
C ALA A 24 -1.89 -21.07 -13.42
N ILE A 25 -2.05 -20.27 -14.48
CA ILE A 25 -2.18 -20.78 -15.85
C ILE A 25 -0.92 -21.54 -16.27
N GLY A 26 0.27 -21.04 -15.93
CA GLY A 26 1.53 -21.73 -16.22
C GLY A 26 1.63 -23.09 -15.54
N PHE A 27 1.27 -23.16 -14.25
CA PHE A 27 1.23 -24.40 -13.48
C PHE A 27 0.24 -25.42 -14.06
N LEU A 28 -1.00 -24.99 -14.34
CA LEU A 28 -2.05 -25.85 -14.91
C LEU A 28 -1.70 -26.37 -16.31
N LYS A 29 -0.86 -25.64 -17.06
CA LYS A 29 -0.34 -26.06 -18.37
C LYS A 29 0.95 -26.89 -18.27
N GLY A 30 1.41 -27.23 -17.06
CA GLY A 30 2.65 -27.98 -16.83
C GLY A 30 3.94 -27.20 -17.14
N LYS A 31 3.86 -25.87 -17.31
CA LYS A 31 5.04 -25.01 -17.57
C LYS A 31 5.82 -24.66 -16.31
N TYR A 32 5.17 -24.73 -15.16
CA TYR A 32 5.78 -24.51 -13.86
C TYR A 32 5.54 -25.71 -12.96
N SER A 33 6.56 -26.11 -12.22
CA SER A 33 6.39 -26.92 -11.01
C SER A 33 5.66 -26.11 -9.93
N GLU A 34 5.16 -26.79 -8.90
CA GLU A 34 4.52 -26.14 -7.75
C GLU A 34 5.45 -25.12 -7.08
N VAL A 35 6.75 -25.45 -6.99
CA VAL A 35 7.77 -24.59 -6.39
C VAL A 35 7.99 -23.33 -7.21
N GLU A 36 8.08 -23.46 -8.55
CA GLU A 36 8.24 -22.31 -9.46
C GLU A 36 7.01 -21.41 -9.46
N PHE A 37 5.81 -22.00 -9.43
CA PHE A 37 4.55 -21.28 -9.27
C PHE A 37 4.57 -20.41 -8.00
N LYS A 38 4.86 -21.04 -6.84
CA LYS A 38 4.86 -20.36 -5.54
C LYS A 38 5.90 -19.23 -5.49
N ARG A 39 7.15 -19.51 -5.90
CA ARG A 39 8.23 -18.52 -5.89
C ARG A 39 7.99 -17.37 -6.87
N GLY A 40 7.48 -17.67 -8.06
CA GLY A 40 7.16 -16.66 -9.06
C GLY A 40 6.09 -15.69 -8.57
N TYR A 41 5.00 -16.25 -8.03
CA TYR A 41 3.93 -15.45 -7.43
C TYR A 41 4.42 -14.62 -6.23
N GLU A 42 5.17 -15.22 -5.30
CA GLU A 42 5.70 -14.52 -4.13
C GLU A 42 6.60 -13.33 -4.52
N SER A 43 7.47 -13.52 -5.53
CA SER A 43 8.33 -12.46 -6.04
C SER A 43 7.51 -11.31 -6.66
N ALA A 44 6.50 -11.63 -7.47
CA ALA A 44 5.62 -10.64 -8.08
C ALA A 44 4.80 -9.88 -7.02
N TRP A 45 4.27 -10.60 -6.04
CA TRP A 45 3.51 -10.03 -4.93
C TRP A 45 4.36 -9.08 -4.09
N ASN A 46 5.58 -9.49 -3.72
CA ASN A 46 6.50 -8.64 -2.99
C ASN A 46 6.84 -7.37 -3.79
N ARG A 47 7.12 -7.50 -5.09
CA ARG A 47 7.42 -6.34 -5.93
C ARG A 47 6.26 -5.34 -6.01
N GLU A 48 5.01 -5.82 -6.08
CA GLU A 48 3.82 -4.97 -6.14
C GLU A 48 3.49 -4.32 -4.78
N PHE A 49 3.54 -5.08 -3.68
CA PHE A 49 2.99 -4.63 -2.40
C PHE A 49 4.01 -4.19 -1.36
N TRP A 50 5.31 -4.47 -1.53
CA TRP A 50 6.33 -4.17 -0.51
C TRP A 50 6.35 -2.70 -0.07
N LEU A 51 6.27 -1.77 -1.02
CA LEU A 51 6.29 -0.33 -0.69
C LEU A 51 5.03 0.06 0.08
N ARG A 52 3.85 -0.39 -0.37
CA ARG A 52 2.56 -0.09 0.26
C ARG A 52 2.49 -0.65 1.68
N LEU A 53 3.00 -1.87 1.89
CA LEU A 53 3.07 -2.51 3.21
C LEU A 53 4.08 -1.81 4.13
N ARG A 54 5.23 -1.38 3.62
CA ARG A 54 6.21 -0.61 4.40
C ARG A 54 5.65 0.74 4.83
N VAL A 55 5.05 1.49 3.90
CA VAL A 55 4.42 2.78 4.21
C VAL A 55 3.29 2.59 5.22
N GLY A 56 2.41 1.60 5.01
CA GLY A 56 1.34 1.28 5.96
C GLY A 56 1.86 0.94 7.36
N LYS A 57 2.96 0.19 7.47
CA LYS A 57 3.60 -0.13 8.75
C LYS A 57 4.20 1.10 9.42
N LEU A 58 4.87 1.96 8.67
CA LEU A 58 5.43 3.23 9.18
C LEU A 58 4.32 4.18 9.64
N MET A 59 3.26 4.33 8.86
CA MET A 59 2.11 5.16 9.23
C MET A 59 1.39 4.61 10.47
N HIS A 60 1.22 3.29 10.55
CA HIS A 60 0.61 2.67 11.74
C HIS A 60 1.47 2.88 12.99
N GLN A 61 2.80 2.77 12.88
CA GLN A 61 3.73 3.08 13.98
C GLN A 61 3.69 4.56 14.36
N ALA A 62 3.63 5.47 13.39
CA ALA A 62 3.51 6.90 13.63
C ALA A 62 2.18 7.27 14.30
N PHE A 63 1.09 6.57 13.98
CA PHE A 63 -0.22 6.75 14.62
C PHE A 63 -0.30 6.19 16.06
N ILE A 64 0.54 5.22 16.41
CA ILE A 64 0.59 4.64 17.76
C ILE A 64 1.44 5.48 18.73
N GLN A 65 2.29 6.40 18.24
CA GLN A 65 3.02 7.36 19.07
C GLN A 65 2.29 8.72 19.12
N PRO A 66 1.55 9.06 20.20
CA PRO A 66 0.82 10.33 20.32
C PRO A 66 1.71 11.57 20.14
N SER A 67 3.00 11.47 20.49
CA SER A 67 3.98 12.56 20.34
C SER A 67 4.30 12.92 18.88
N LEU A 68 4.22 11.99 17.92
CA LEU A 68 4.43 12.29 16.50
C LEU A 68 3.22 12.97 15.86
N ALA A 69 2.01 12.64 16.31
CA ALA A 69 0.79 13.32 15.89
C ALA A 69 0.81 14.80 16.35
N ASP A 70 1.22 15.07 17.59
CA ASP A 70 1.35 16.43 18.11
C ASP A 70 2.43 17.24 17.36
N ILE A 71 3.56 16.62 17.01
CA ILE A 71 4.60 17.26 16.18
C ILE A 71 4.06 17.55 14.78
N GLY A 72 3.33 16.62 14.17
CA GLY A 72 2.74 16.78 12.83
C GLY A 72 1.70 17.90 12.78
N VAL A 73 0.83 17.97 13.79
CA VAL A 73 -0.16 19.05 13.96
C VAL A 73 0.54 20.38 14.22
N GLY A 74 1.54 20.42 15.11
CA GLY A 74 2.31 21.62 15.39
C GLY A 74 3.14 22.14 14.21
N LEU A 75 3.60 21.25 13.33
CA LEU A 75 4.30 21.64 12.09
C LEU A 75 3.33 22.24 11.07
N CYS A 76 2.12 21.68 10.95
CA CYS A 76 1.07 22.22 10.07
C CYS A 76 0.56 23.59 10.56
N ASP A 77 0.50 23.79 11.87
CA ASP A 77 0.11 25.08 12.48
C ASP A 77 1.18 26.17 12.22
N ARG A 78 2.47 25.80 12.26
CA ARG A 78 3.57 26.73 11.97
C ARG A 78 3.82 27.00 10.49
N LEU A 79 3.39 26.09 9.61
CA LEU A 79 3.60 26.18 8.16
C LEU A 79 2.28 25.95 7.42
N PRO A 80 1.39 26.97 7.38
CA PRO A 80 0.04 26.82 6.85
C PRO A 80 0.01 26.44 5.36
N ASN A 81 1.03 26.82 4.58
CA ASN A 81 1.16 26.44 3.18
C ASN A 81 1.44 24.94 2.99
N LEU A 82 2.17 24.32 3.92
CA LEU A 82 2.41 22.87 3.93
C LEU A 82 1.15 22.11 4.35
N GLY A 83 0.43 22.61 5.35
CA GLY A 83 -0.88 22.07 5.74
C GLY A 83 -1.87 22.09 4.58
N ALA A 84 -1.98 23.23 3.87
CA ALA A 84 -2.84 23.36 2.69
C ALA A 84 -2.42 22.41 1.55
N TRP A 85 -1.12 22.27 1.32
CA TRP A 85 -0.58 21.35 0.31
C TRP A 85 -0.84 19.88 0.64
N ILE A 86 -0.72 19.48 1.91
CA ILE A 86 -1.02 18.12 2.38
C ILE A 86 -2.50 17.82 2.25
N ILE A 87 -3.39 18.76 2.60
CA ILE A 87 -4.84 18.60 2.43
C ILE A 87 -5.21 18.46 0.95
N GLN A 88 -4.65 19.27 0.05
CA GLN A 88 -4.88 19.14 -1.40
C GLN A 88 -4.28 17.88 -2.01
N SER A 89 -3.19 17.36 -1.43
CA SER A 89 -2.54 16.14 -1.92
C SER A 89 -3.24 14.88 -1.42
N THR A 90 -3.94 14.95 -0.29
CA THR A 90 -4.68 13.82 0.32
C THR A 90 -6.16 13.79 -0.06
N ARG A 91 -6.80 14.95 -0.21
CA ARG A 91 -8.08 15.08 -0.92
C ARG A 91 -7.72 15.36 -2.37
N GLY A 92 -7.54 14.29 -3.16
CA GLY A 92 -7.23 14.42 -4.59
C GLY A 92 -8.01 15.56 -5.25
N ARG A 93 -7.30 16.40 -6.02
CA ARG A 93 -7.84 17.57 -6.73
C ARG A 93 -9.25 17.26 -7.25
N ALA A 94 -10.22 18.05 -6.80
CA ALA A 94 -11.47 18.16 -7.53
C ALA A 94 -11.13 18.62 -8.95
N MET A 95 -11.47 17.80 -9.93
CA MET A 95 -11.38 18.16 -11.34
C MET A 95 -12.23 19.41 -11.56
N ALA A 96 -11.59 20.48 -12.02
CA ALA A 96 -12.21 21.58 -12.73
C ALA A 96 -11.33 21.88 -13.95
#